data_AF-A0A7Y4UG32-F1
#
_entry.id   AF-A0A7Y4UG32-F1
#
_cell.length_a   1.000
_cell.length_b   1.000
_cell.length_c   1.000
_cell.angle_alpha   90.00
_cell.angle_beta   90.00
_cell.angle_gamma   90.00
#
_symmetry.space_group_name_H-M   'P 1'
#
loop_
_entity.id
_entity.type
_entity.pdbx_description
1 polymer ?
#
loop_
_entity_poly.entity_id
_entity_poly.type
_entity_poly.pdbx_seq_one_letter_code
_entity_poly.pdbx_strand_id
1 'polypeptide(L)'
;MRRFIYQGNFCAECGNALVPQRRQHFWTARYLCDECEVQLRRADRLPARGWPWLLIGSVAGLFYLFNHPTATTSPAPMPPAVQTAVAAPLPMTPPPVVAEAEPAFCGARTKRGTPCRRMVKSRDERCAQHRGKPSIANPLKP
;
A
#
# COMPACT_ATOMS: atom_id res chain seq x y z
N MET A 1 2.23 -8.66 -30.08
CA MET A 1 2.69 -8.44 -28.69
C MET A 1 3.03 -9.79 -28.06
N ARG A 2 4.32 -10.16 -27.97
CA ARG A 2 4.73 -11.39 -27.29
C ARG A 2 4.60 -11.17 -25.78
N ARG A 3 3.61 -11.80 -25.14
CA ARG A 3 3.61 -11.92 -23.68
C ARG A 3 4.71 -12.90 -23.32
N PHE A 4 5.84 -12.40 -22.84
CA PHE A 4 6.82 -13.21 -22.13
C PHE A 4 6.18 -13.62 -20.79
N ILE A 5 5.49 -14.75 -20.80
CA ILE A 5 5.05 -15.40 -19.58
C ILE A 5 6.32 -15.98 -18.96
N TYR A 6 6.88 -15.26 -17.98
CA TYR A 6 7.96 -15.77 -17.15
C TYR A 6 7.46 -17.02 -16.43
N GLN A 7 7.83 -18.20 -16.94
CA GLN A 7 7.73 -19.46 -16.22
C GLN A 7 8.95 -19.53 -15.30
N GLY A 8 8.72 -19.36 -14.00
CA GLY A 8 9.76 -19.63 -13.02
C GLY A 8 10.04 -21.14 -13.00
N ASN A 9 11.32 -21.53 -13.03
CA ASN A 9 11.71 -22.93 -12.82
C ASN A 9 11.64 -23.35 -11.34
N PHE A 10 11.34 -22.41 -10.44
CA PHE A 10 11.34 -22.58 -9.00
C PHE A 10 10.05 -22.03 -8.39
N CYS A 11 9.63 -22.62 -7.28
CA CYS A 11 8.50 -22.16 -6.47
C CYS A 11 8.81 -20.79 -5.85
N ALA A 12 7.88 -19.84 -5.94
CA ALA A 12 8.02 -18.49 -5.38
C ALA A 12 8.04 -18.44 -3.85
N GLU A 13 7.52 -19.47 -3.17
CA GLU A 13 7.45 -19.54 -1.71
C GLU A 13 8.63 -20.29 -1.09
N CYS A 14 8.91 -21.51 -1.55
CA CYS A 14 9.93 -22.38 -0.94
C CYS A 14 11.22 -22.52 -1.75
N GLY A 15 11.26 -22.07 -3.00
CA GLY A 15 12.44 -22.17 -3.86
C GLY A 15 12.70 -23.57 -4.43
N ASN A 16 11.86 -24.58 -4.16
CA ASN A 16 12.01 -25.90 -4.78
C ASN A 16 11.80 -25.85 -6.29
N ALA A 17 12.55 -26.68 -7.02
CA ALA A 17 12.42 -26.80 -8.47
C ALA A 17 11.01 -27.30 -8.84
N LEU A 18 10.35 -26.61 -9.75
CA LEU A 18 9.05 -27.02 -10.26
C LEU A 18 9.25 -28.15 -11.26
N VAL A 19 8.57 -29.28 -11.05
CA VAL A 19 8.58 -30.38 -12.01
C VAL A 19 7.75 -29.94 -13.21
N PRO A 20 8.32 -29.91 -14.43
CA PRO A 20 7.55 -29.58 -15.64
C PRO A 20 6.52 -30.67 -15.89
N GLN A 21 5.28 -30.46 -15.44
CA GLN A 21 4.18 -31.38 -15.72
C GLN A 21 3.79 -31.28 -17.20
N ARG A 22 3.89 -32.40 -17.93
CA ARG A 22 3.49 -32.56 -19.35
C ARG A 22 2.07 -32.09 -19.70
N ARG A 23 1.21 -31.89 -18.69
CA ARG A 23 -0.19 -31.43 -18.82
C ARG A 23 -0.45 -30.08 -18.16
N GLN A 24 0.58 -29.26 -17.93
CA GLN A 24 0.33 -27.86 -17.61
C GLN A 24 -0.40 -27.24 -18.80
N HIS A 25 -1.69 -27.01 -18.63
CA HIS A 25 -2.45 -26.21 -19.56
C HIS A 25 -1.70 -24.90 -19.77
N PHE A 26 -1.43 -24.58 -21.03
CA PHE A 26 -0.63 -23.43 -21.47
C PHE A 26 -1.15 -22.06 -20.97
N TRP A 27 -2.32 -22.03 -20.34
CA TRP A 27 -2.93 -20.85 -19.73
C TRP A 27 -2.68 -20.71 -18.22
N THR A 28 -2.24 -21.75 -17.51
CA THR A 28 -1.99 -21.69 -16.06
C THR A 28 -0.51 -21.87 -15.77
N ALA A 29 0.24 -20.76 -15.85
CA ALA A 29 1.57 -20.71 -15.26
C ALA A 29 1.42 -20.81 -13.73
N ARG A 30 1.83 -21.94 -13.15
CA ARG A 30 1.90 -22.10 -11.70
C ARG A 30 3.20 -21.47 -11.21
N TYR A 31 3.09 -20.56 -10.23
CA TYR A 31 4.24 -19.95 -9.54
C TYR A 31 4.63 -20.71 -8.26
N LEU A 32 3.86 -21.74 -7.89
CA LEU A 32 4.00 -22.48 -6.63
C LEU A 32 4.11 -23.98 -6.90
N CYS A 33 4.85 -24.69 -6.03
CA CYS A 33 4.87 -26.14 -6.01
C CYS A 33 3.57 -26.72 -5.44
N ASP A 34 3.30 -27.99 -5.70
CA ASP A 34 2.06 -28.65 -5.24
C ASP A 34 1.90 -28.59 -3.71
N GLU A 35 2.98 -28.66 -2.94
CA GLU A 35 2.95 -28.55 -1.48
C GLU A 35 2.54 -27.16 -1.00
N CYS A 36 3.19 -26.11 -1.51
CA CYS A 36 2.85 -24.72 -1.17
C CYS A 36 1.44 -24.36 -1.64
N GLU A 37 1.00 -24.87 -2.79
CA GLU A 37 -0.37 -24.67 -3.29
C GLU A 37 -1.42 -25.30 -2.36
N VAL A 38 -1.18 -26.52 -1.88
CA VAL A 38 -2.09 -27.18 -0.91
C VAL A 38 -2.14 -26.40 0.40
N GLN A 39 -1.00 -25.89 0.88
CA GLN A 39 -0.95 -25.08 2.10
C GLN A 39 -1.74 -23.77 1.95
N LEU A 40 -1.57 -23.04 0.84
CA LEU A 40 -2.32 -21.82 0.56
C LEU A 40 -3.82 -22.08 0.40
N ARG A 41 -4.21 -23.15 -0.32
CA ARG A 41 -5.63 -23.54 -0.41
C ARG A 41 -6.24 -23.93 0.93
N ARG A 42 -5.45 -24.38 1.91
CA ARG A 42 -5.93 -24.65 3.27
C ARG A 42 -6.11 -23.36 4.07
N ALA A 43 -5.23 -22.37 3.90
CA ALA A 43 -5.35 -21.06 4.51
C ALA A 43 -6.56 -20.28 3.95
N ASP A 44 -6.83 -20.38 2.65
CA ASP A 44 -7.95 -19.74 1.98
C ASP A 44 -9.29 -20.48 2.14
N ARG A 45 -9.35 -21.54 2.95
CA ARG A 45 -10.64 -22.03 3.44
C ARG A 45 -11.18 -21.07 4.50
N LEU A 46 -11.63 -19.91 4.04
CA LEU A 46 -12.70 -19.22 4.72
C LEU A 46 -13.79 -20.26 5.00
N PRO A 47 -14.33 -20.35 6.23
CA PRO A 47 -15.36 -21.32 6.52
C PRO A 47 -16.52 -21.01 5.57
N ALA A 48 -16.73 -21.88 4.58
CA ALA A 48 -17.76 -21.73 3.54
C ALA A 48 -19.17 -21.54 4.14
N ARG A 49 -19.32 -21.84 5.43
CA ARG A 49 -20.49 -21.62 6.26
C ARG A 49 -20.83 -20.15 6.55
N GLY A 50 -19.88 -19.22 6.43
CA GLY A 50 -20.07 -17.78 6.69
C GLY A 50 -20.49 -16.96 5.46
N TRP A 51 -20.22 -17.47 4.25
CA TRP A 51 -20.56 -16.79 3.00
C TRP A 51 -22.06 -16.46 2.86
N PRO A 52 -23.02 -17.38 3.13
CA PRO A 52 -24.44 -17.04 3.01
C PRO A 52 -24.85 -15.93 4.00
N TRP A 53 -24.29 -15.89 5.21
CA TRP A 53 -24.59 -14.85 6.19
C TRP A 53 -24.05 -13.47 5.78
N LEU A 54 -22.88 -13.40 5.15
CA LEU A 54 -22.34 -12.16 4.60
C LEU A 54 -23.22 -11.62 3.46
N LEU A 55 -23.70 -12.49 2.57
CA LEU A 55 -24.63 -12.10 1.51
C LEU A 55 -25.96 -11.60 2.10
N ILE A 56 -26.53 -12.34 3.05
CA ILE A 56 -27.80 -11.94 3.70
C ILE A 56 -27.64 -10.59 4.42
N GLY A 57 -26.56 -10.39 5.18
CA GLY A 57 -26.30 -9.13 5.86
C GLY A 57 -26.09 -7.96 4.89
N SER A 58 -25.40 -8.18 3.77
CA SER A 58 -25.20 -7.16 2.73
C SER A 58 -26.52 -6.77 2.06
N VAL A 59 -27.37 -7.73 1.69
CA VAL A 59 -28.68 -7.45 1.09
C VAL A 59 -29.59 -6.75 2.10
N ALA A 60 -29.62 -7.21 3.36
CA ALA A 60 -30.43 -6.60 4.41
C ALA A 60 -30.00 -5.15 4.71
N GLY A 61 -28.69 -4.87 4.78
CA GLY A 61 -28.18 -3.52 4.99
C GLY A 61 -28.51 -2.59 3.82
N LEU A 62 -28.39 -3.09 2.58
CA LEU A 62 -28.76 -2.32 1.39
C LEU A 62 -30.26 -2.02 1.38
N PHE A 63 -31.09 -3.01 1.65
CA PHE A 63 -32.55 -2.85 1.75
C PHE A 63 -32.95 -1.86 2.84
N TYR A 64 -32.27 -1.89 4.00
CA TYR A 64 -32.51 -0.94 5.08
C TYR A 64 -32.17 0.50 4.66
N LEU A 65 -31.04 0.72 3.98
CA LEU A 65 -30.64 2.04 3.48
C LEU A 65 -31.60 2.59 2.42
N PHE A 66 -32.16 1.73 1.57
CA PHE A 66 -33.13 2.15 0.54
C PHE A 66 -34.52 2.45 1.11
N ASN A 67 -34.95 1.75 2.17
CA ASN A 67 -36.29 1.93 2.75
C ASN A 67 -36.34 2.87 3.95
N HIS A 68 -35.21 3.16 4.59
CA HIS A 68 -35.11 4.21 5.61
C HIS A 68 -34.38 5.42 5.04
N PRO A 69 -35.09 6.41 4.46
CA PRO A 69 -34.48 7.70 4.18
C PRO A 69 -33.98 8.27 5.50
N THR A 70 -32.67 8.33 5.66
CA THR A 70 -32.04 9.05 6.77
C THR A 70 -32.51 10.49 6.63
N ALA A 71 -33.37 10.93 7.55
CA ALA A 71 -33.70 12.34 7.68
C ALA A 71 -32.38 13.10 7.82
N THR A 72 -32.07 13.91 6.82
CA THR A 72 -30.95 14.84 6.83
C THR A 72 -31.08 15.70 8.07
N THR A 73 -30.30 15.38 9.11
CA THR A 73 -30.04 16.31 10.20
C THR A 73 -29.43 17.55 9.56
N SER A 74 -30.25 18.60 9.49
CA SER A 74 -29.85 19.93 9.05
C SER A 74 -28.57 20.33 9.78
N PRO A 75 -27.46 20.63 9.08
CA PRO A 75 -26.28 21.15 9.75
C PRO A 75 -26.66 22.50 10.36
N ALA A 76 -26.50 22.60 11.68
CA ALA A 76 -26.69 23.85 12.41
C ALA A 76 -25.90 24.99 11.74
N PRO A 77 -26.45 26.22 11.72
CA PRO A 77 -25.77 27.36 11.13
C PRO A 77 -24.44 27.61 11.86
N MET A 78 -23.35 27.61 11.10
CA MET A 78 -22.02 27.98 11.62
C MET A 78 -22.02 29.45 12.06
N PRO A 79 -21.33 29.81 13.16
CA PRO A 79 -21.07 31.20 13.49
C PRO A 79 -20.15 31.85 12.44
N PRO A 80 -20.23 33.17 12.23
CA PRO A 80 -19.43 33.86 11.23
C PRO A 80 -17.94 33.75 11.55
N ALA A 81 -17.16 33.30 10.56
CA ALA A 81 -15.71 33.32 10.60
C ALA A 81 -15.22 34.77 10.64
N VAL A 82 -14.64 35.17 11.77
CA VAL A 82 -13.87 36.41 11.90
C VAL A 82 -12.65 36.29 10.97
N GLN A 83 -12.65 37.07 9.89
CA GLN A 83 -11.50 37.20 9.01
C GLN A 83 -10.47 38.08 9.69
N THR A 84 -9.53 37.48 10.42
CA THR A 84 -8.32 38.18 10.82
C THR A 84 -7.44 38.32 9.57
N ALA A 85 -7.43 39.51 9.00
CA ALA A 85 -6.49 39.90 7.95
C ALA A 85 -5.06 39.81 8.51
N VAL A 86 -4.33 38.76 8.14
CA VAL A 86 -2.88 38.74 8.34
C VAL A 86 -2.27 39.46 7.14
N ALA A 87 -1.68 40.62 7.42
CA ALA A 87 -0.96 41.43 6.46
C ALA A 87 0.10 40.58 5.75
N ALA A 88 0.14 40.69 4.43
CA ALA A 88 1.22 40.15 3.61
C ALA A 88 2.53 40.85 3.96
N PRO A 89 3.62 40.12 4.30
CA PRO A 89 4.95 40.69 4.24
C PRO A 89 5.43 40.75 2.79
N LEU A 90 5.85 41.95 2.41
CA LEU A 90 6.49 42.31 1.14
C LEU A 90 7.77 41.49 0.86
N PRO A 91 8.22 41.42 -0.41
CA PRO A 91 9.38 40.63 -0.81
C PRO A 91 10.67 41.38 -0.48
N MET A 92 11.59 40.74 0.25
CA MET A 92 12.99 41.19 0.36
C MET A 92 13.93 39.98 0.25
N THR A 93 14.53 39.88 -0.94
CA THR A 93 15.98 39.74 -1.21
C THR A 93 16.76 38.55 -0.59
N PRO A 94 17.36 37.64 -1.41
CA PRO A 94 18.37 36.66 -0.97
C PRO A 94 19.77 37.35 -0.89
N PRO A 95 20.73 36.97 -0.01
CA PRO A 95 21.49 35.68 -0.02
C PRO A 95 22.03 35.30 1.42
N PRO A 96 23.02 34.38 1.67
CA PRO A 96 23.75 33.40 0.85
C PRO A 96 23.69 31.94 1.39
N VAL A 97 23.75 31.00 0.44
CA VAL A 97 24.38 29.66 0.47
C VAL A 97 24.79 29.11 1.86
N VAL A 98 23.91 28.33 2.47
CA VAL A 98 24.30 27.14 3.26
C VAL A 98 23.45 26.00 2.70
N ALA A 99 24.08 24.87 2.37
CA ALA A 99 23.43 23.71 1.78
C ALA A 99 22.31 23.17 2.68
N GLU A 100 21.12 23.76 2.57
CA GLU A 100 19.91 23.40 3.27
C GLU A 100 19.37 22.14 2.59
N ALA A 101 19.57 21.00 3.22
CA ALA A 101 19.06 19.74 2.72
C ALA A 101 17.53 19.84 2.63
N GLU A 102 16.99 19.84 1.41
CA GLU A 102 15.55 19.90 1.19
C GLU A 102 14.86 18.78 1.99
N PRO A 103 13.68 19.06 2.60
CA PRO A 103 12.93 18.06 3.33
C PRO A 103 12.61 16.90 2.39
N ALA A 104 13.18 15.74 2.70
CA ALA A 104 13.13 14.57 1.84
C ALA A 104 12.30 13.45 2.47
N PHE A 105 11.91 12.48 1.65
CA PHE A 105 11.25 11.27 2.15
C PHE A 105 12.28 10.20 2.54
N CYS A 106 12.03 9.51 3.64
CA CYS A 106 12.92 8.47 4.20
C CYS A 106 13.25 7.34 3.19
N GLY A 107 12.29 6.92 2.37
CA GLY A 107 12.52 5.99 1.25
C GLY A 107 12.97 4.56 1.62
N ALA A 108 13.09 4.20 2.90
CA ALA A 108 13.47 2.86 3.34
C ALA A 108 12.37 1.82 3.03
N ARG A 109 12.76 0.58 2.70
CA ARG A 109 11.80 -0.51 2.49
C ARG A 109 11.12 -0.90 3.79
N THR A 110 9.80 -0.86 3.79
CA THR A 110 9.00 -1.41 4.89
C THR A 110 8.88 -2.93 4.77
N LYS A 111 8.42 -3.61 5.83
CA LYS A 111 8.12 -5.07 5.80
C LYS A 111 7.11 -5.45 4.71
N ARG A 112 6.30 -4.49 4.24
CA ARG A 112 5.31 -4.66 3.16
C ARG A 112 5.86 -4.33 1.76
N GLY A 113 7.16 -4.04 1.63
CA GLY A 113 7.82 -3.74 0.36
C GLY A 113 7.62 -2.32 -0.18
N THR A 114 6.67 -1.54 0.35
CA THR A 114 6.47 -0.14 -0.04
C THR A 114 7.51 0.80 0.60
N PRO A 115 7.92 1.89 -0.09
CA PRO A 115 8.88 2.84 0.45
C PRO A 115 8.27 3.70 1.56
N CYS A 116 9.05 3.99 2.59
CA CYS A 116 8.63 4.83 3.70
C CYS A 116 8.42 6.29 3.26
N ARG A 117 7.21 6.82 3.51
CA ARG A 117 6.81 8.21 3.18
C ARG A 117 6.97 9.21 4.33
N ARG A 118 7.70 8.87 5.39
CA ARG A 118 7.97 9.86 6.46
C ARG A 118 8.99 10.90 5.99
N MET A 119 8.72 12.17 6.30
CA MET A 119 9.64 13.27 6.05
C MET A 119 10.85 13.19 6.99
N VAL A 120 12.01 13.55 6.47
CA VAL A 120 13.30 13.62 7.17
C VAL A 120 13.97 14.95 6.81
N LYS A 121 14.89 15.39 7.67
CA LYS A 121 15.57 16.68 7.52
C LYS A 121 16.52 16.72 6.34
N SER A 122 17.00 15.58 5.88
CA SER A 122 17.87 15.48 4.72
C SER A 122 17.62 14.18 3.97
N ARG A 123 17.96 14.17 2.67
CA ARG A 123 17.80 12.99 1.78
C ARG A 123 18.59 11.76 2.23
N ASP A 124 19.66 11.98 2.99
CA ASP A 124 20.52 10.90 3.50
C ASP A 124 20.12 10.40 4.89
N GLU A 125 19.28 11.15 5.62
CA GLU A 125 18.78 10.74 6.92
C GLU A 125 17.62 9.73 6.82
N ARG A 126 17.40 8.95 7.88
CA ARG A 126 16.30 8.00 8.01
C ARG A 126 15.39 8.43 9.15
N CYS A 127 14.11 8.12 9.02
CA CYS A 127 13.18 8.37 10.13
C CYS A 127 13.55 7.49 11.34
N ALA A 128 13.06 7.87 12.52
CA ALA A 128 13.37 7.17 13.78
C ALA A 128 13.15 5.65 13.73
N GLN A 129 12.20 5.17 12.91
CA GLN A 129 11.91 3.73 12.74
C GLN A 129 12.85 2.99 11.78
N HIS A 130 13.63 3.70 10.96
CA HIS A 130 14.51 3.13 9.94
C HIS A 130 15.97 3.58 10.07
N ARG A 131 16.37 4.08 11.25
CA ARG A 131 17.77 4.40 11.54
C ARG A 131 18.67 3.20 11.22
N GLY A 132 19.74 3.44 10.46
CA GLY A 132 20.73 2.41 10.09
C GLY A 132 20.36 1.49 8.93
N LYS A 133 19.24 1.70 8.22
CA LYS A 133 18.88 0.91 7.02
C LYS A 133 19.15 1.68 5.71
N PRO A 134 19.68 1.03 4.66
CA PRO A 134 19.93 1.69 3.38
C PRO A 134 18.60 2.13 2.73
N SER A 135 18.59 3.30 2.10
CA SER A 135 17.48 3.70 1.23
C SER A 135 17.73 3.15 -0.17
N ILE A 136 16.65 2.94 -0.91
CA ILE A 136 16.74 2.61 -2.34
C ILE A 136 17.32 3.79 -3.14
N ALA A 137 17.19 5.02 -2.62
CA ALA A 137 17.57 6.25 -3.32
C ALA A 137 19.06 6.63 -3.17
N ASN A 138 19.78 6.06 -2.20
CA ASN A 138 21.21 6.27 -2.02
C ASN A 138 21.82 5.02 -1.35
N PRO A 139 22.32 4.02 -2.12
CA PRO A 139 23.12 2.95 -1.55
C PRO A 139 24.43 3.60 -1.09
N LEU A 140 24.52 3.90 0.21
CA LEU A 140 25.76 4.37 0.81
C LEU A 140 26.87 3.38 0.40
N LYS A 141 27.84 3.91 -0.35
CA LYS A 141 29.09 3.25 -0.73
C LYS A 141 29.74 2.65 0.53
N PRO A 142 30.34 1.44 0.46
CA PRO A 142 30.93 0.76 1.62
C PRO A 142 31.92 1.63 2.40
#